data_AF-W2LG99-F1
#
_entry.id   AF-W2LG99-F1
#
_cell.length_a   1.000
_cell.length_b   1.000
_cell.length_c   1.000
_cell.angle_alpha   90.00
_cell.angle_beta   90.00
_cell.angle_gamma   90.00
#
_symmetry.space_group_name_H-M   'P 1'
#
loop_
_entity.id
_entity.type
_entity.pdbx_description
1 polymer ?
#
loop_
_entity_poly.entity_id
_entity_poly.type
_entity_poly.pdbx_seq_one_letter_code
_entity_poly.pdbx_strand_id
1 'polypeptide(L)'
;MQPDDPSDTTQREMYLLSFKPHKTRHFGADATIDLLDDLLDMYAIEASQLCFLVGDNASVNVSIGKKVNVPLVSCASHHLHLAAEKHLQPYTELFDKVLFAMKCLRTDKQRAVLREEDLLMP
;
A
#
# COMPACT_ATOMS: atom_id res chain seq x y z
N MET A 1 -17.69 -29.69 20.12
CA MET A 1 -17.12 -28.66 19.22
C MET A 1 -16.92 -27.44 20.08
N GLN A 2 -15.68 -27.17 20.52
CA GLN A 2 -15.38 -25.91 21.21
C GLN A 2 -15.48 -24.77 20.18
N PRO A 3 -16.00 -23.59 20.57
CA PRO A 3 -15.99 -22.43 19.69
C PRO A 3 -14.54 -22.02 19.44
N ASP A 4 -14.20 -21.79 18.17
CA ASP A 4 -12.87 -21.37 17.73
C ASP A 4 -12.48 -20.05 18.39
N ASP A 5 -11.25 -19.97 18.90
CA ASP A 5 -10.69 -18.76 19.50
C ASP A 5 -10.42 -17.73 18.38
N PRO A 6 -11.09 -16.56 18.38
CA PRO A 6 -10.89 -15.53 17.36
C PRO A 6 -9.49 -14.90 17.38
N SER A 7 -8.66 -15.19 18.40
CA SER A 7 -7.27 -14.79 18.51
C SER A 7 -6.28 -15.73 17.79
N ASP A 8 -6.69 -16.94 17.42
CA ASP A 8 -5.79 -17.92 16.81
C ASP A 8 -5.64 -17.67 15.30
N THR A 9 -4.64 -16.87 14.94
CA THR A 9 -4.31 -16.57 13.54
C THR A 9 -3.54 -17.69 12.83
N THR A 10 -3.23 -18.81 13.49
CA THR A 10 -2.36 -19.86 12.93
C THR A 10 -3.00 -20.71 11.82
N GLN A 11 -4.31 -20.55 11.56
CA GLN A 11 -5.05 -21.30 10.53
C GLN A 11 -5.50 -20.46 9.32
N ARG A 12 -5.03 -19.22 9.15
CA ARG A 12 -5.39 -18.44 7.95
C ARG A 12 -4.51 -18.83 6.77
N GLU A 13 -5.06 -19.62 5.86
CA GLU A 13 -4.48 -19.83 4.54
C GLU A 13 -4.60 -18.54 3.71
N MET A 14 -3.48 -18.07 3.18
CA MET A 14 -3.42 -16.88 2.32
C MET A 14 -2.84 -17.27 0.97
N TYR A 15 -3.60 -16.99 -0.09
CA TYR A 15 -3.21 -17.29 -1.46
C TYR A 15 -3.02 -16.01 -2.26
N LEU A 16 -1.88 -15.88 -2.92
CA LEU A 16 -1.65 -14.82 -3.90
C LEU A 16 -2.32 -15.21 -5.21
N LEU A 17 -3.50 -14.66 -5.49
CA LEU A 17 -4.26 -14.96 -6.70
C LEU A 17 -3.66 -14.30 -7.96
N SER A 18 -3.02 -13.15 -7.82
CA SER A 18 -2.47 -12.43 -8.98
C SER A 18 -1.40 -11.42 -8.57
N PHE A 19 -0.36 -11.32 -9.39
CA PHE A 19 0.60 -10.23 -9.35
C PHE A 19 0.99 -9.88 -10.78
N LYS A 20 0.40 -8.81 -11.31
CA LYS A 20 0.60 -8.41 -12.71
C LYS A 20 1.16 -6.98 -12.78
N PRO A 21 2.24 -6.75 -13.54
CA PRO A 21 2.67 -5.40 -13.83
C PRO A 21 1.63 -4.73 -14.72
N HIS A 22 1.10 -3.60 -14.27
CA HIS A 22 0.11 -2.85 -15.06
C HIS A 22 0.81 -2.15 -16.22
N LYS A 23 0.37 -2.42 -17.45
CA LYS A 23 0.98 -1.87 -18.67
C LYS A 23 0.56 -0.42 -18.98
N THR A 24 -0.48 0.08 -18.31
CA THR A 24 -1.05 1.41 -18.54
C THR A 24 -1.17 2.18 -17.23
N ARG A 25 -1.46 3.49 -17.29
CA ARG A 25 -1.78 4.30 -16.10
C ARG A 25 -3.26 4.31 -15.73
N HIS A 26 -4.06 3.39 -16.30
CA HIS A 26 -5.48 3.32 -16.02
C HIS A 26 -5.70 2.50 -14.74
N PHE A 27 -5.56 3.18 -13.60
CA PHE A 27 -5.81 2.64 -12.25
C PHE A 27 -7.20 3.05 -11.74
N GLY A 28 -8.16 3.17 -12.65
CA GLY A 28 -9.53 3.50 -12.27
C GLY A 28 -10.19 2.34 -11.52
N ALA A 29 -11.26 2.64 -10.80
CA ALA A 29 -12.04 1.63 -10.10
C ALA A 29 -12.58 0.57 -11.08
N ASP A 30 -13.12 0.99 -12.23
CA ASP A 30 -13.70 0.06 -13.22
C ASP A 30 -12.66 -0.93 -13.77
N ALA A 31 -11.50 -0.43 -14.20
CA ALA A 31 -10.43 -1.30 -14.71
C ALA A 31 -9.90 -2.29 -13.65
N THR A 32 -10.01 -1.95 -12.37
CA THR A 32 -9.62 -2.83 -11.26
C THR A 32 -10.70 -3.86 -10.95
N ILE A 33 -11.98 -3.48 -11.12
CA ILE A 33 -13.12 -4.39 -10.99
C ILE A 33 -13.09 -5.40 -12.13
N ASP A 34 -12.86 -4.98 -13.39
CA ASP A 34 -12.73 -5.89 -14.53
C ASP A 34 -11.63 -6.94 -14.28
N LEU A 35 -10.48 -6.51 -13.73
CA LEU A 35 -9.41 -7.42 -13.35
C LEU A 35 -9.81 -8.35 -12.19
N LEU A 36 -10.57 -7.84 -11.22
CA LEU A 36 -11.05 -8.66 -10.11
C LEU A 36 -12.01 -9.73 -10.62
N ASP A 37 -12.95 -9.38 -11.50
CA ASP A 37 -13.91 -10.30 -12.11
C ASP A 37 -13.18 -11.40 -12.91
N ASP A 38 -12.22 -11.03 -13.75
CA ASP A 38 -11.37 -11.99 -14.49
C ASP A 38 -10.67 -13.00 -13.55
N LEU A 39 -10.24 -12.54 -12.37
CA LEU A 39 -9.57 -13.40 -11.38
C LEU A 39 -10.55 -14.29 -10.64
N LEU A 40 -11.70 -13.76 -10.23
CA LEU A 40 -12.75 -14.54 -9.59
C LEU A 40 -13.23 -15.66 -10.52
N ASP A 41 -13.46 -15.35 -11.80
CA ASP A 41 -13.82 -16.34 -12.82
C ASP A 41 -12.72 -17.39 -13.03
N MET A 42 -11.45 -16.96 -13.13
CA MET A 42 -10.31 -17.86 -13.33
C MET A 42 -10.16 -18.91 -12.22
N TYR A 43 -10.47 -18.52 -10.98
CA TYR A 43 -10.38 -19.39 -9.81
C TYR A 43 -11.72 -19.99 -9.39
N ALA A 44 -12.79 -19.77 -10.17
CA ALA A 44 -14.15 -20.19 -9.86
C ALA A 44 -14.63 -19.76 -8.45
N ILE A 45 -14.28 -18.54 -8.07
CA ILE A 45 -14.72 -17.90 -6.82
C ILE A 45 -15.96 -17.07 -7.14
N GLU A 46 -17.08 -17.33 -6.47
CA GLU A 46 -18.28 -16.51 -6.65
C GLU A 46 -18.10 -15.15 -5.98
N ALA A 47 -18.54 -14.07 -6.64
CA ALA A 47 -18.53 -12.73 -6.05
C ALA A 47 -19.31 -12.64 -4.72
N SER A 48 -20.30 -13.51 -4.51
CA SER A 48 -21.05 -13.67 -3.26
C SER A 48 -20.17 -14.07 -2.07
N GLN A 49 -19.02 -14.69 -2.32
CA GLN A 49 -18.04 -15.12 -1.31
C GLN A 49 -17.12 -13.99 -0.87
N LEU A 50 -17.15 -12.84 -1.54
CA LEU A 50 -16.32 -11.68 -1.21
C LEU A 50 -16.91 -10.93 0.00
N CYS A 51 -16.37 -11.19 1.19
CA CYS A 51 -16.89 -10.60 2.43
C CYS A 51 -16.46 -9.13 2.63
N PHE A 52 -15.22 -8.81 2.32
CA PHE A 52 -14.64 -7.47 2.49
C PHE A 52 -13.40 -7.29 1.62
N LEU A 53 -13.06 -6.04 1.33
CA LEU A 53 -11.79 -5.64 0.72
C LEU A 53 -10.88 -5.04 1.78
N VAL A 54 -9.58 -5.25 1.68
CA VAL A 54 -8.59 -4.58 2.53
C VAL A 54 -7.70 -3.72 1.64
N GLY A 55 -7.63 -2.42 1.95
CA GLY A 55 -6.85 -1.48 1.16
C GLY A 55 -6.64 -0.17 1.89
N ASP A 56 -5.85 0.73 1.32
CA ASP A 56 -5.80 2.10 1.83
C ASP A 56 -7.12 2.83 1.50
N ASN A 57 -7.33 3.99 2.15
CA ASN A 57 -8.51 4.82 1.92
C ASN A 57 -8.41 5.67 0.63
N ALA A 58 -7.60 5.26 -0.35
CA ALA A 58 -7.53 5.96 -1.62
C ALA A 58 -8.90 6.01 -2.30
N SER A 59 -9.17 7.11 -2.99
CA SER A 59 -10.47 7.34 -3.65
C SER A 59 -10.87 6.22 -4.62
N VAL A 60 -9.89 5.61 -5.29
CA VAL A 60 -10.08 4.45 -6.17
C VAL A 60 -10.58 3.24 -5.37
N ASN A 61 -9.90 2.88 -4.27
CA ASN A 61 -10.27 1.72 -3.44
C ASN A 61 -11.65 1.90 -2.80
N VAL A 62 -11.95 3.11 -2.33
CA VAL A 62 -13.29 3.45 -1.81
C VAL A 62 -14.34 3.33 -2.91
N SER A 63 -14.03 3.75 -4.13
CA SER A 63 -14.92 3.62 -5.29
C SER A 63 -15.15 2.16 -5.68
N ILE A 64 -14.11 1.31 -5.65
CA ILE A 64 -14.24 -0.13 -5.89
C ILE A 64 -15.21 -0.74 -4.87
N GLY A 65 -14.96 -0.57 -3.57
CA GLY A 65 -15.84 -1.13 -2.52
C GLY A 65 -17.30 -0.70 -2.66
N LYS A 66 -17.54 0.57 -3.03
CA LYS A 66 -18.89 1.08 -3.31
C LYS A 66 -19.53 0.41 -4.54
N LYS A 67 -18.79 0.23 -5.63
CA LYS A 67 -19.29 -0.35 -6.88
C LYS A 67 -19.55 -1.84 -6.76
N VAL A 68 -18.68 -2.58 -6.07
CA VAL A 68 -18.87 -4.02 -5.81
C VAL A 68 -19.81 -4.29 -4.63
N ASN A 69 -20.25 -3.25 -3.91
CA ASN A 69 -21.10 -3.34 -2.73
C ASN A 69 -20.51 -4.22 -1.61
N VAL A 70 -19.20 -4.10 -1.39
CA VAL A 70 -18.43 -4.84 -0.37
C VAL A 70 -17.71 -3.85 0.54
N PRO A 71 -17.72 -4.05 1.87
CA PRO A 71 -17.05 -3.14 2.79
C PRO A 71 -15.54 -3.10 2.53
N LEU A 72 -14.99 -1.89 2.44
CA LEU A 72 -13.56 -1.64 2.42
C LEU A 72 -13.07 -1.39 3.85
N VAL A 73 -12.19 -2.27 4.33
CA VAL A 73 -11.49 -2.14 5.60
C VAL A 73 -10.14 -1.47 5.35
N SER A 74 -9.84 -0.44 6.13
CA SER A 74 -8.56 0.26 6.04
C SER A 74 -7.40 -0.68 6.39
N CYS A 75 -6.35 -0.63 5.59
CA CYS A 75 -5.17 -1.46 5.81
C CYS A 75 -4.37 -0.99 7.04
N ALA A 76 -3.78 -1.95 7.76
CA ALA A 76 -2.96 -1.66 8.95
C ALA A 76 -1.76 -0.75 8.63
N SER A 77 -1.21 -0.85 7.41
CA SER A 77 -0.13 0.03 6.95
C SER A 77 -0.58 1.49 6.81
N HIS A 78 -1.84 1.76 6.41
CA HIS A 78 -2.38 3.12 6.39
C HIS A 78 -2.54 3.67 7.81
N HIS A 79 -3.02 2.86 8.76
CA HIS A 79 -3.08 3.26 10.17
C HIS A 79 -1.68 3.55 10.74
N LEU A 80 -0.69 2.72 10.40
CA LEU A 80 0.69 2.95 10.78
C LEU A 80 1.25 4.24 10.16
N HIS A 81 0.94 4.51 8.89
CA HIS A 81 1.36 5.73 8.22
C HIS A 81 0.79 6.97 8.92
N LEU A 82 -0.51 6.99 9.24
CA LEU A 82 -1.14 8.10 9.97
C LEU A 82 -0.58 8.26 11.38
N ALA A 83 -0.32 7.14 12.08
CA ALA A 83 0.29 7.17 13.41
C ALA A 83 1.72 7.73 13.35
N ALA A 84 2.51 7.30 12.38
CA ALA A 84 3.87 7.78 12.15
C ALA A 84 3.87 9.27 11.80
N GLU A 85 3.01 9.70 10.87
CA GLU A 85 2.86 11.11 10.49
C GLU A 85 2.53 11.98 11.70
N LYS A 86 1.55 11.58 12.52
CA LYS A 86 1.18 12.30 13.75
C LYS A 86 2.32 12.32 14.77
N HIS A 87 3.03 11.21 14.94
CA HIS A 87 4.16 11.12 15.86
C HIS A 87 5.33 12.02 15.42
N LEU A 88 5.53 12.14 14.11
CA LEU A 88 6.64 12.86 13.49
C LEU A 88 6.36 14.33 13.21
N GLN A 89 5.11 14.78 13.36
CA GLN A 89 4.69 16.17 13.16
C GLN A 89 5.58 17.21 13.87
N PRO A 90 6.07 17.00 15.11
CA PRO A 90 6.95 17.97 15.76
C PRO A 90 8.31 18.17 15.06
N TYR A 91 8.72 17.24 14.20
CA TYR A 91 10.02 17.23 13.53
C TYR A 91 9.95 17.68 12.07
N THR A 92 8.83 18.25 11.60
CA THR A 92 8.65 18.63 10.19
C THR A 92 9.78 19.55 9.69
N GLU A 93 10.24 20.52 10.48
CA GLU A 93 11.36 21.39 10.08
C GLU A 93 12.68 20.62 9.86
N LEU A 94 12.94 19.59 10.68
CA LEU A 94 14.11 18.74 10.52
C LEU A 94 13.98 17.90 9.24
N PHE A 95 12.78 17.35 8.99
CA PHE A 95 12.50 16.63 7.74
C PHE A 95 12.66 17.52 6.51
N ASP A 96 12.25 18.79 6.58
CA ASP A 96 12.43 19.73 5.47
C ASP A 96 13.91 19.99 5.19
N LYS A 97 14.74 20.14 6.22
CA LYS A 97 16.20 20.29 6.07
C LYS A 97 16.84 19.04 5.46
N VAL A 98 16.45 17.85 5.94
CA VAL A 98 16.94 16.58 5.38
C VAL A 98 16.48 16.41 3.93
N LEU A 99 15.20 16.69 3.64
CA LEU A 99 14.65 16.63 2.28
C LEU A 99 15.34 17.61 1.35
N PHE A 100 15.63 18.83 1.82
CA PHE A 100 16.40 19.82 1.09
C PHE A 100 17.80 19.31 0.77
N ALA A 101 18.52 18.80 1.79
CA ALA A 101 19.84 18.21 1.59
C ALA A 101 19.78 17.04 0.59
N MET A 102 18.84 16.11 0.74
CA MET A 102 18.66 15.00 -0.19
C MET A 102 18.41 15.48 -1.63
N LYS A 103 17.59 16.52 -1.83
CA LYS A 103 17.38 17.13 -3.16
C LYS A 103 18.66 17.75 -3.70
N CYS A 104 19.40 18.48 -2.87
CA CYS A 104 20.69 19.09 -3.20
C CYS A 104 21.81 18.09 -3.40
N LEU A 105 21.67 16.83 -2.99
CA LEU A 105 22.69 15.79 -3.11
C LEU A 105 22.26 14.64 -4.01
N ARG A 106 21.12 14.79 -4.69
CA ARG A 106 20.53 13.72 -5.52
C ARG A 106 21.35 13.43 -6.78
N THR A 107 22.20 14.36 -7.21
CA THR A 107 22.97 14.21 -8.45
C THR A 107 24.32 13.54 -8.18
N ASP A 108 24.78 12.73 -9.13
CA ASP A 108 26.06 12.02 -9.01
C ASP A 108 27.27 12.95 -8.93
N LYS A 109 27.16 14.15 -9.53
CA LYS A 109 28.17 15.20 -9.42
C LYS A 109 28.32 15.70 -7.99
N GLN A 110 27.21 15.96 -7.30
CA GLN A 110 27.23 16.44 -5.92
C GLN A 110 27.63 15.34 -4.94
N ARG A 111 27.29 14.08 -5.24
CA ARG A 111 27.80 12.92 -4.50
C ARG A 111 29.31 12.73 -4.68
N ALA A 112 29.84 12.92 -5.89
CA ALA A 112 31.27 12.83 -6.16
C ALA A 112 32.06 13.87 -5.36
N VAL A 113 31.61 15.13 -5.36
CA VAL A 113 32.21 16.21 -4.55
C VAL A 113 32.22 15.85 -3.06
N LEU A 114 31.12 15.31 -2.52
CA LEU A 114 31.08 14.90 -1.12
C LEU A 114 31.99 13.71 -0.77
N ARG A 115 32.27 12.83 -1.74
CA ARG A 115 33.25 11.73 -1.57
C ARG A 115 34.68 12.25 -1.60
N GLU A 116 34.96 13.26 -2.41
CA GLU A 116 36.27 13.93 -2.45
C GLU A 116 36.57 14.67 -1.15
N GLU A 117 35.55 15.22 -0.50
CA GLU A 117 35.66 15.93 0.79
C GLU A 117 35.60 15.00 2.03
N ASP A 118 35.55 13.68 1.84
CA ASP A 118 35.45 12.66 2.92
C ASP A 118 34.24 12.85 3.87
N LEU A 119 33.22 13.59 3.42
CA LEU A 119 31.99 13.90 4.18
C LEU A 119 30.87 12.88 3.96
N LEU A 120 31.10 11.93 3.05
CA LEU A 120 30.27 10.75 2.86
C LEU A 120 30.99 9.58 3.54
N MET A 121 30.54 9.19 4.73
CA MET A 121 30.95 7.93 5.39
C MET A 121 30.88 6.77 4.37
N PRO A 122 31.77 5.76 4.46
CA PRO A 122 31.95 4.73 3.44
C PRO A 122 30.66 4.03 2.99
#